data_AF-A0AAD0YEN0-F1
#
_entry.id   AF-A0AAD0YEN0-F1
#
_cell.length_a   1.000
_cell.length_b   1.000
_cell.length_c   1.000
_cell.angle_alpha   90.00
_cell.angle_beta   90.00
_cell.angle_gamma   90.00
#
_symmetry.space_group_name_H-M   'P 1'
#
loop_
_entity.id
_entity.type
_entity.pdbx_description
1 polymer ?
#
loop_
_entity_poly.entity_id
_entity_poly.type
_entity_poly.pdbx_seq_one_letter_code
_entity_poly.pdbx_strand_id
1 'polypeptide(L)'
;MQTNFFRQIAKMNLTGDLQLTIRPTQDNCFVISVLLNNEQCGDEARKLIPPLNLRGTAEDLDNGFFENVATPMQTASGLMVDMDAYMKQVEEAKKKSAMEKEKADREKKEKEAKDKKYNEALQKAQELEKEGKYKEA
;
A
#
# COMPACT_ATOMS: atom_id res chain seq x y z
N MET A 1 -42.61 -4.94 8.63
CA MET A 1 -41.51 -5.58 7.89
C MET A 1 -40.21 -4.98 8.41
N GLN A 2 -39.26 -5.80 8.87
CA GLN A 2 -38.00 -5.31 9.43
C GLN A 2 -37.09 -4.86 8.28
N THR A 3 -36.81 -3.56 8.19
CA THR A 3 -35.94 -2.96 7.17
C THR A 3 -34.50 -3.44 7.37
N ASN A 4 -33.97 -4.24 6.44
CA ASN A 4 -32.64 -4.84 6.55
C ASN A 4 -31.50 -3.93 6.04
N PHE A 5 -31.71 -2.61 5.97
CA PHE A 5 -30.78 -1.65 5.36
C PHE A 5 -29.35 -1.79 5.90
N PHE A 6 -29.14 -1.58 7.20
CA PHE A 6 -27.80 -1.64 7.81
C PHE A 6 -27.18 -3.05 7.78
N ARG A 7 -28.00 -4.11 7.76
CA ARG A 7 -27.51 -5.49 7.60
C ARG A 7 -26.96 -5.72 6.19
N GLN A 8 -27.61 -5.18 5.17
CA GLN A 8 -27.11 -5.25 3.79
C GLN A 8 -25.83 -4.42 3.64
N ILE A 9 -25.74 -3.24 4.29
CA ILE A 9 -24.49 -2.46 4.36
C ILE A 9 -23.36 -3.29 4.97
N ALA A 10 -23.60 -3.93 6.12
CA ALA A 10 -22.59 -4.76 6.78
C ALA A 10 -22.12 -5.95 5.92
N LYS A 11 -23.02 -6.57 5.15
CA LYS A 11 -22.68 -7.69 4.25
C LYS A 11 -21.79 -7.27 3.08
N MET A 12 -21.80 -6.00 2.67
CA MET A 12 -20.94 -5.54 1.58
C MET A 12 -19.45 -5.54 1.96
N ASN A 13 -19.13 -5.55 3.26
CA ASN A 13 -17.75 -5.57 3.79
C ASN A 13 -16.85 -4.48 3.18
N LEU A 14 -17.37 -3.25 3.11
CA LEU A 14 -16.66 -2.10 2.55
C LEU A 14 -15.58 -1.61 3.52
N THR A 15 -14.48 -1.12 2.98
CA THR A 15 -13.40 -0.46 3.75
C THR A 15 -13.42 1.03 3.47
N GLY A 16 -13.63 1.84 4.51
CA GLY A 16 -13.74 3.29 4.44
C GLY A 16 -15.12 3.82 4.85
N ASP A 17 -15.31 5.12 4.64
CA ASP A 17 -16.52 5.85 4.97
C ASP A 17 -17.50 5.81 3.80
N LEU A 18 -18.69 5.27 4.03
CA LEU A 18 -19.79 5.30 3.08
C LEU A 18 -20.66 6.54 3.33
N GLN A 19 -20.58 7.51 2.41
CA GLN A 19 -21.39 8.73 2.43
C GLN A 19 -22.63 8.54 1.59
N LEU A 20 -23.80 8.74 2.21
CA LEU A 20 -25.10 8.67 1.56
C LEU A 20 -25.75 10.05 1.62
N THR A 21 -25.98 10.65 0.46
CA THR A 21 -26.72 11.92 0.34
C THR A 21 -28.06 11.67 -0.34
N ILE A 22 -29.14 12.10 0.29
CA ILE A 22 -30.50 11.93 -0.22
C ILE A 22 -31.11 13.31 -0.48
N ARG A 23 -31.51 13.58 -1.72
CA ARG A 23 -32.15 14.82 -2.13
C ARG A 23 -33.57 14.52 -2.62
N PRO A 24 -34.62 14.96 -1.91
CA PRO A 24 -35.98 14.97 -2.44
C PRO A 24 -36.07 15.87 -3.66
N THR A 25 -36.85 15.46 -4.66
CA THR A 25 -37.12 16.23 -5.88
C THR A 25 -38.62 16.43 -6.06
N GLN A 26 -39.00 17.22 -7.06
CA GLN A 26 -40.41 17.33 -7.47
C GLN A 26 -40.94 15.95 -7.92
N ASP A 27 -42.25 15.75 -7.86
CA ASP A 27 -42.92 14.50 -8.27
C ASP A 27 -42.63 13.27 -7.39
N ASN A 28 -42.45 13.48 -6.07
CA ASN A 28 -42.30 12.41 -5.08
C ASN A 28 -41.12 11.45 -5.36
N CYS A 29 -40.12 11.96 -6.07
CA CYS A 29 -38.88 11.25 -6.42
C CYS A 29 -37.72 11.71 -5.55
N PHE A 30 -36.68 10.89 -5.46
CA PHE A 30 -35.43 11.19 -4.78
C PHE A 30 -34.24 11.02 -5.72
N VAL A 31 -33.20 11.82 -5.49
CA VAL A 31 -31.86 11.63 -6.04
C VAL A 31 -30.96 11.21 -4.90
N ILE A 32 -30.33 10.04 -5.03
CA ILE A 32 -29.45 9.46 -4.03
C ILE A 32 -28.03 9.47 -4.59
N SER A 33 -27.07 10.02 -3.84
CA SER A 33 -25.65 9.96 -4.15
C SER A 33 -24.96 9.10 -3.10
N VAL A 34 -24.26 8.06 -3.56
CA VAL A 34 -23.48 7.15 -2.73
C VAL A 34 -22.00 7.30 -3.07
N LEU A 35 -21.19 7.69 -2.10
CA LEU A 35 -19.75 7.86 -2.25
C LEU A 35 -19.03 7.02 -1.20
N LEU A 36 -18.06 6.22 -1.63
CA LEU A 36 -17.14 5.53 -0.72
C LEU A 36 -15.83 6.30 -0.66
N ASN A 37 -15.40 6.68 0.54
CA ASN A 37 -14.15 7.38 0.78
C ASN A 37 -13.27 6.59 1.75
N ASN A 38 -12.10 6.12 1.31
CA ASN A 38 -11.15 5.43 2.17
C ASN A 38 -9.91 6.29 2.42
N GLU A 39 -9.88 7.01 3.54
CA GLU A 39 -8.75 7.87 3.89
C GLU A 39 -7.44 7.12 4.19
N GLN A 40 -7.51 5.80 4.41
CA GLN A 40 -6.34 4.97 4.66
C GLN A 40 -5.57 4.66 3.38
N CYS A 41 -6.23 4.71 2.21
CA CYS A 41 -5.59 4.40 0.93
C CYS A 41 -4.61 5.50 0.53
N GLY A 42 -3.29 5.30 0.67
CA GLY A 42 -2.29 6.35 0.39
C GLY A 42 -2.26 6.91 -1.05
N ASP A 43 -3.08 6.38 -1.96
CA ASP A 43 -3.18 6.81 -3.35
C ASP A 43 -4.24 7.90 -3.57
N GLU A 44 -3.81 9.03 -4.11
CA GLU A 44 -4.68 10.18 -4.42
C GLU A 44 -5.68 9.91 -5.55
N ALA A 45 -5.44 8.90 -6.41
CA ALA A 45 -6.38 8.48 -7.44
C ALA A 45 -7.71 7.99 -6.86
N ARG A 46 -7.76 7.61 -5.57
CA ARG A 46 -9.02 7.32 -4.86
C ARG A 46 -10.04 8.46 -4.96
N LYS A 47 -9.58 9.72 -5.03
CA LYS A 47 -10.44 10.93 -5.13
C LYS A 47 -11.06 11.10 -6.51
N LEU A 48 -10.57 10.38 -7.52
CA LEU A 48 -11.11 10.40 -8.87
C LEU A 48 -12.31 9.46 -9.01
N ILE A 49 -12.56 8.58 -8.03
CA ILE A 49 -13.72 7.68 -8.06
C ILE A 49 -14.99 8.53 -7.85
N PRO A 50 -15.89 8.59 -8.85
CA PRO A 50 -17.07 9.42 -8.76
C PRO A 50 -18.13 8.81 -7.83
N PRO A 51 -19.02 9.62 -7.25
CA PRO A 51 -20.17 9.10 -6.54
C PRO A 51 -21.14 8.39 -7.50
N LEU A 52 -21.76 7.32 -7.01
CA LEU A 52 -22.85 6.65 -7.70
C LEU A 52 -24.16 7.42 -7.46
N ASN A 53 -24.77 7.92 -8.52
CA ASN A 53 -26.04 8.63 -8.45
C ASN A 53 -27.20 7.74 -8.91
N LEU A 54 -28.27 7.69 -8.13
CA LEU A 54 -29.51 7.00 -8.42
C LEU A 54 -30.67 8.00 -8.38
N ARG A 55 -31.70 7.76 -9.18
CA ARG A 55 -32.94 8.53 -9.15
C ARG A 55 -34.12 7.59 -9.26
N GLY A 56 -35.14 7.80 -8.45
CA GLY A 56 -36.36 7.00 -8.49
C GLY A 56 -37.38 7.45 -7.46
N THR A 57 -38.54 6.80 -7.47
CA THR A 57 -39.51 6.92 -6.38
C THR A 57 -38.99 6.19 -5.13
N ALA A 58 -39.65 6.37 -3.99
CA ALA A 58 -39.31 5.61 -2.79
C ALA A 58 -39.37 4.09 -3.02
N GLU A 59 -40.36 3.61 -3.78
CA GLU A 59 -40.54 2.19 -4.08
C GLU A 59 -39.43 1.63 -4.98
N ASP A 60 -39.03 2.37 -6.02
CA ASP A 60 -37.93 1.96 -6.91
C ASP A 60 -36.62 1.85 -6.13
N LEU A 61 -36.37 2.81 -5.24
CA LEU A 61 -35.16 2.84 -4.43
C LEU A 61 -35.18 1.74 -3.37
N ASP A 62 -36.28 1.51 -2.67
CA ASP A 62 -36.36 0.45 -1.66
C ASP A 62 -36.10 -0.95 -2.27
N ASN A 63 -36.62 -1.20 -3.47
CA ASN A 63 -36.46 -2.48 -4.15
C ASN A 63 -35.09 -2.63 -4.83
N GLY A 64 -34.60 -1.57 -5.47
CA GLY A 64 -33.41 -1.62 -6.34
C GLY A 64 -32.12 -1.06 -5.73
N PHE A 65 -32.14 -0.42 -4.57
CA PHE A 65 -30.96 0.29 -4.04
C PHE A 65 -29.75 -0.63 -3.89
N PHE A 66 -29.88 -1.75 -3.17
CA PHE A 66 -28.72 -2.63 -2.92
C PHE A 66 -28.27 -3.38 -4.17
N GLU A 67 -29.17 -3.71 -5.08
CA GLU A 67 -28.82 -4.34 -6.36
C GLU A 67 -27.94 -3.42 -7.21
N ASN A 68 -28.24 -2.12 -7.22
CA ASN A 68 -27.49 -1.12 -7.97
C ASN A 68 -26.24 -0.61 -7.23
N VAL A 69 -26.24 -0.59 -5.89
CA VAL A 69 -25.16 0.00 -5.09
C VAL A 69 -24.09 -1.02 -4.69
N ALA A 70 -24.45 -2.28 -4.44
CA ALA A 70 -23.51 -3.24 -3.84
C ALA A 70 -22.29 -3.49 -4.72
N THR A 71 -22.49 -3.85 -5.98
CA THR A 71 -21.37 -4.19 -6.88
C THR A 71 -20.45 -2.99 -7.14
N PRO A 72 -20.94 -1.77 -7.47
CA PRO A 72 -20.06 -0.62 -7.65
C PRO A 72 -19.28 -0.24 -6.39
N MET A 73 -19.92 -0.28 -5.21
CA MET A 73 -19.25 0.07 -3.95
C MET A 73 -18.21 -0.97 -3.54
N GLN A 74 -18.49 -2.25 -3.73
CA GLN A 74 -17.52 -3.32 -3.49
C GLN A 74 -16.32 -3.21 -4.44
N THR A 75 -16.56 -2.88 -5.71
CA THR A 75 -15.49 -2.66 -6.70
C THR A 75 -14.61 -1.48 -6.31
N ALA A 76 -15.21 -0.35 -5.94
CA ALA A 76 -14.47 0.82 -5.47
C ALA A 76 -13.67 0.52 -4.19
N SER A 77 -14.28 -0.20 -3.24
CA SER A 77 -13.63 -0.62 -1.99
C SER A 77 -12.41 -1.51 -2.27
N GLY A 78 -12.59 -2.55 -3.10
CA GLY A 78 -11.51 -3.47 -3.46
C GLY A 78 -10.35 -2.75 -4.12
N LEU A 79 -10.64 -1.88 -5.09
CA LEU A 79 -9.62 -1.07 -5.75
C LEU A 79 -8.81 -0.22 -4.75
N MET A 80 -9.47 0.47 -3.81
CA MET A 80 -8.78 1.28 -2.80
C MET A 80 -7.90 0.44 -1.87
N VAL A 81 -8.36 -0.76 -1.49
CA VAL A 81 -7.59 -1.70 -0.66
C VAL A 81 -6.38 -2.24 -1.42
N ASP A 82 -6.55 -2.63 -2.68
CA ASP A 82 -5.48 -3.15 -3.51
C ASP A 82 -4.40 -2.10 -3.78
N MET A 83 -4.80 -0.85 -4.06
CA MET A 83 -3.88 0.28 -4.24
C MET A 83 -3.06 0.53 -2.96
N ASP A 84 -3.70 0.52 -1.79
CA ASP A 84 -3.01 0.70 -0.51
C ASP A 84 -2.00 -0.43 -0.23
N ALA A 85 -2.43 -1.68 -0.41
CA ALA A 85 -1.59 -2.86 -0.20
C ALA A 85 -0.39 -2.86 -1.14
N TYR A 86 -0.61 -2.53 -2.42
CA TYR A 86 0.46 -2.42 -3.42
C TYR A 86 1.47 -1.33 -3.05
N MET A 87 1.01 -0.14 -2.69
CA MET A 87 1.90 0.98 -2.31
C MET A 87 2.76 0.63 -1.09
N LYS A 88 2.18 -0.02 -0.08
CA LYS A 88 2.92 -0.52 1.09
C LYS A 88 3.97 -1.55 0.70
N GLN A 89 3.61 -2.52 -0.13
CA GLN A 89 4.57 -3.54 -0.61
C GLN A 89 5.69 -2.95 -1.45
N VAL A 90 5.41 -1.95 -2.29
CA VAL A 90 6.41 -1.23 -3.07
C VAL A 90 7.36 -0.46 -2.14
N GLU A 91 6.85 0.19 -1.10
CA GLU A 91 7.68 0.88 -0.11
C GLU A 91 8.58 -0.10 0.67
N GLU A 92 8.03 -1.23 1.10
CA GLU A 92 8.80 -2.30 1.76
C GLU A 92 9.88 -2.88 0.84
N ALA A 93 9.57 -3.12 -0.44
CA ALA A 93 10.54 -3.61 -1.42
C ALA A 93 11.67 -2.60 -1.64
N LYS A 94 11.37 -1.30 -1.72
CA LYS A 94 12.38 -0.23 -1.79
C LYS A 94 13.27 -0.21 -0.54
N LYS A 95 12.68 -0.33 0.66
CA LYS A 95 13.43 -0.40 1.92
C LYS A 95 14.38 -1.60 1.94
N LYS A 96 13.90 -2.80 1.59
CA LYS A 96 14.73 -4.02 1.51
C LYS A 96 15.85 -3.88 0.49
N SER A 97 15.57 -3.34 -0.70
CA SER A 97 16.59 -3.11 -1.72
C SER A 97 17.68 -2.15 -1.27
N ALA A 98 17.33 -1.09 -0.53
CA ALA A 98 18.31 -0.16 0.04
C ALA A 98 19.18 -0.85 1.11
N MET A 99 18.56 -1.61 2.02
CA MET A 99 19.27 -2.36 3.07
C MET A 99 20.24 -3.39 2.48
N GLU A 100 19.83 -4.16 1.46
CA GLU A 100 20.72 -5.14 0.81
C GLU A 100 21.90 -4.45 0.12
N LYS A 101 21.67 -3.28 -0.51
CA LYS A 101 22.76 -2.49 -1.11
C LYS A 101 23.74 -1.98 -0.05
N GLU A 102 23.25 -1.45 1.06
CA GLU A 102 24.11 -0.99 2.17
C GLU A 102 24.89 -2.14 2.80
N LYS A 103 24.27 -3.32 2.95
CA LYS A 103 24.93 -4.52 3.46
C LYS A 103 26.06 -4.98 2.53
N ALA A 104 25.79 -5.04 1.23
CA ALA A 104 26.79 -5.40 0.23
C ALA A 104 27.97 -4.41 0.21
N ASP A 105 27.71 -3.10 0.30
CA ASP A 105 28.74 -2.08 0.35
C ASP A 105 29.58 -2.17 1.65
N ARG A 106 28.96 -2.50 2.78
CA ARG A 106 29.67 -2.69 4.05
C ARG A 106 30.56 -3.93 4.02
N GLU A 107 30.06 -5.05 3.53
CA GLU A 107 30.83 -6.30 3.38
C GLU A 107 32.01 -6.10 2.41
N LYS A 108 31.82 -5.37 1.31
CA LYS A 108 32.90 -5.04 0.37
C LYS A 108 34.00 -4.19 1.03
N LYS A 109 33.62 -3.15 1.79
CA LYS A 109 34.59 -2.32 2.52
C LYS A 109 35.35 -3.10 3.59
N GLU A 110 34.69 -4.00 4.30
CA GLU A 110 35.36 -4.85 5.30
C GLU A 110 36.34 -5.85 4.65
N LYS A 111 35.98 -6.41 3.50
CA LYS A 111 36.85 -7.33 2.76
C LYS A 111 38.08 -6.61 2.20
N GLU A 112 37.89 -5.44 1.57
CA GLU A 112 38.98 -4.60 1.08
C GLU A 112 39.93 -4.17 2.21
N ALA A 113 39.40 -3.84 3.40
CA ALA A 113 40.22 -3.48 4.55
C ALA A 113 41.03 -4.66 5.12
N LYS A 114 40.45 -5.88 5.15
CA LYS A 114 41.16 -7.10 5.54
C LYS A 114 42.26 -7.47 4.54
N ASP A 115 41.94 -7.44 3.25
CA ASP A 115 42.90 -7.79 2.20
C ASP A 115 44.08 -6.81 2.18
N LYS A 116 43.83 -5.51 2.40
CA LYS A 116 44.90 -4.51 2.48
C LYS A 116 45.83 -4.76 3.69
N LYS A 117 45.27 -5.03 4.87
CA LYS A 117 46.08 -5.37 6.06
C LYS A 117 46.90 -6.65 5.88
N TYR A 118 46.33 -7.66 5.25
CA TYR A 118 47.05 -8.91 4.98
C TYR A 118 48.22 -8.70 4.02
N ASN A 119 48.02 -7.96 2.94
CA ASN A 119 49.06 -7.67 1.97
C ASN A 119 50.20 -6.83 2.55
N GLU A 120 49.90 -5.82 3.38
CA GLU A 120 50.91 -5.03 4.08
C GLU A 120 51.75 -5.89 5.05
N ALA A 121 51.11 -6.79 5.80
CA ALA A 121 51.81 -7.71 6.69
C ALA A 121 52.71 -8.69 5.93
N LEU A 122 52.23 -9.21 4.79
CA LEU A 122 53.00 -10.13 3.93
C LEU A 122 54.22 -9.44 3.31
N GLN A 123 54.05 -8.22 2.78
CA GLN A 123 55.17 -7.44 2.23
C GLN A 123 56.22 -7.16 3.29
N LYS A 124 55.79 -6.74 4.49
CA LYS A 124 56.71 -6.49 5.60
C LYS A 124 57.48 -7.75 6.04
N ALA A 125 56.81 -8.89 6.07
CA ALA A 125 57.47 -10.18 6.36
C ALA A 125 58.50 -10.54 5.27
N GLN A 126 58.17 -10.36 3.99
CA GLN A 126 59.08 -10.63 2.88
C GLN A 126 60.28 -9.69 2.83
N GLU A 127 60.12 -8.41 3.21
CA GLU A 127 61.24 -7.48 3.35
C GLU A 127 62.19 -7.88 4.50
N LEU A 128 61.64 -8.27 5.65
CA LEU A 128 62.43 -8.77 6.78
C LEU A 128 63.17 -10.07 6.45
N GLU A 129 62.56 -10.94 5.64
CA GLU A 129 63.18 -12.20 5.18
C GLU A 129 64.30 -11.94 4.16
N LYS A 130 64.13 -10.99 3.23
CA LYS A 130 65.17 -10.58 2.26
C LYS A 130 66.35 -9.85 2.91
N GLU A 131 66.14 -9.15 4.02
CA GLU A 131 67.22 -8.48 4.78
C GLU A 131 68.03 -9.44 5.67
N GLY A 132 67.66 -10.73 5.77
CA GLY A 132 68.48 -11.75 6.46
C GLY A 132 68.60 -11.59 7.98
N LYS A 133 67.68 -10.85 8.63
CA LYS A 133 67.64 -10.65 10.09
C LYS A 133 66.81 -11.73 10.79
N TYR A 134 67.35 -12.95 10.86
CA TYR A 134 66.71 -14.11 11.52
C TYR A 134 66.60 -14.04 13.06
N LYS A 135 66.76 -12.86 13.70
CA LYS A 135 66.71 -12.73 15.17
C LYS A 135 65.66 -11.78 15.74
N GLU A 136 64.89 -11.09 14.90
CA GLU A 136 63.75 -10.27 15.36
C GLU A 136 62.44 -10.59 14.62
N ALA A 137 62.39 -11.74 13.94
CA ALA A 137 61.15 -12.31 13.38
C ALA A 137 60.30 -12.98 14.46
#